data_AF-A0A2B8A2Y2-F1
#
_entry.id   AF-A0A2B8A2Y2-F1
#
_cell.length_a   1.000
_cell.length_b   1.000
_cell.length_c   1.000
_cell.angle_alpha   90.00
_cell.angle_beta   90.00
_cell.angle_gamma   90.00
#
_symmetry.space_group_name_H-M   'P 1'
#
loop_
_entity.id
_entity.type
_entity.pdbx_description
1 polymer ?
#
loop_
_entity_poly.entity_id
_entity_poly.type
_entity_poly.pdbx_seq_one_letter_code
_entity_poly.pdbx_strand_id
1 'polypeptide(L)'
;STAIYGSRGANGVVLITLKKGKGKGTLEYNSSVGVSRITKKYDVLSAQEFVAAGGANQHASTDWQSLFFRTGVTHQHNIAYGGGDETGDYRFSFGYFNQQGILKNSGVKRYSFGYNGSKKFL
;
A
#
# COMPACT_ATOMS: atom_id res chain seq x y z
N SER A 1 5.20 35.44 3.67
CA SER A 1 4.26 35.52 2.54
C SER A 1 3.95 34.14 2.01
N THR A 2 2.71 33.69 2.18
CA THR A 2 2.15 32.40 1.72
C THR A 2 1.32 32.60 0.44
N ALA A 3 1.78 33.46 -0.47
CA ALA A 3 0.91 34.30 -1.29
C ALA A 3 0.04 33.58 -2.34
N ILE A 4 0.38 32.36 -2.75
CA ILE A 4 -0.40 31.62 -3.77
C ILE A 4 -1.32 30.56 -3.14
N TYR A 5 -0.94 29.98 -1.99
CA TYR A 5 -1.65 28.85 -1.35
C TYR A 5 -2.24 29.18 0.03
N GLY A 6 -2.11 30.42 0.50
CA GLY A 6 -2.72 30.93 1.73
C GLY A 6 -2.03 30.47 3.03
N SER A 7 -2.52 30.94 4.18
CA SER A 7 -1.93 30.69 5.51
C SER A 7 -1.79 29.20 5.86
N ARG A 8 -2.61 28.33 5.25
CA ARG A 8 -2.51 26.87 5.42
C ARG A 8 -1.30 26.24 4.73
N GLY A 9 -0.61 26.98 3.86
CA GLY A 9 0.68 26.59 3.28
C GLY A 9 1.88 26.91 4.17
N ALA A 10 1.70 27.38 5.41
CA ALA A 10 2.79 27.70 6.33
C ALA A 10 3.72 26.50 6.63
N ASN A 11 3.17 25.28 6.59
CA ASN A 11 3.93 24.03 6.75
C ASN A 11 4.45 23.45 5.41
N GLY A 12 4.27 24.16 4.29
CA GLY A 12 4.62 23.70 2.95
C GLY A 12 3.43 23.16 2.13
N VAL A 13 3.64 22.97 0.82
CA VAL A 13 2.62 22.49 -0.12
C VAL A 13 3.19 21.35 -0.95
N VAL A 14 2.42 20.26 -1.09
CA VAL A 14 2.72 19.16 -2.00
C VAL A 14 1.74 19.24 -3.18
N LEU A 15 2.24 19.63 -4.35
CA LEU A 15 1.43 19.66 -5.58
C LEU A 15 1.45 18.29 -6.23
N ILE A 16 0.27 17.67 -6.35
CA ILE A 16 0.09 16.38 -7.01
C ILE A 16 -0.65 16.61 -8.33
N THR A 17 -0.07 16.14 -9.43
CA THR A 17 -0.71 16.16 -10.75
C THR A 17 -0.97 14.74 -11.25
N LEU A 18 -2.16 14.49 -11.76
CA LEU A 18 -2.51 13.21 -12.36
C LEU A 18 -1.94 13.07 -13.77
N LYS A 19 -1.73 11.83 -14.21
CA LYS A 19 -1.32 11.53 -15.59
C LYS A 19 -2.45 11.90 -16.56
N LYS A 20 -2.09 12.50 -17.69
CA LYS A 20 -2.98 12.83 -18.81
C LYS A 20 -2.84 11.82 -19.95
N GLY A 21 -3.89 11.68 -20.76
CA GLY A 21 -3.82 10.88 -22.00
C GLY A 21 -2.93 11.57 -23.05
N LYS A 22 -2.21 10.80 -23.86
CA LYS A 22 -1.39 11.32 -24.96
C LYS A 22 -1.43 10.37 -26.16
N GLY A 23 -1.58 10.92 -27.35
CA GLY A 23 -1.57 10.17 -28.60
C GLY A 23 -2.77 9.24 -28.76
N LYS A 24 -2.57 8.18 -29.55
CA LYS A 24 -3.58 7.12 -29.74
C LYS A 24 -3.87 6.43 -28.42
N GLY A 25 -5.11 5.98 -28.22
CA GLY A 25 -5.54 5.32 -26.98
C GLY A 25 -4.58 4.21 -26.55
N THR A 26 -4.05 4.33 -25.33
CA THR A 26 -3.12 3.38 -24.73
C THR A 26 -3.79 2.67 -23.57
N LEU A 27 -3.63 1.35 -23.52
CA LEU A 27 -4.02 0.52 -22.38
C LEU A 27 -2.75 0.14 -21.60
N GLU A 28 -2.72 0.50 -20.33
CA GLU A 28 -1.65 0.17 -19.39
C GLU A 28 -2.22 -0.80 -18.35
N TYR A 29 -1.57 -1.95 -18.19
CA TYR A 29 -1.85 -2.87 -17.09
C TYR A 29 -0.57 -3.14 -16.30
N ASN A 30 -0.64 -2.94 -14.98
CA ASN A 30 0.47 -3.19 -14.07
C ASN A 30 -0.02 -4.11 -12.97
N SER A 31 0.71 -5.21 -12.74
CA SER A 31 0.49 -6.10 -11.60
C SER A 31 1.78 -6.33 -10.86
N SER A 32 1.71 -6.29 -9.53
CA SER A 32 2.86 -6.55 -8.67
C SER A 32 2.45 -7.40 -7.48
N VAL A 33 3.33 -8.31 -7.08
CA VAL A 33 3.19 -9.13 -5.88
C VAL A 33 4.35 -8.83 -4.95
N GLY A 34 4.05 -8.70 -3.66
CA GLY A 34 5.04 -8.44 -2.62
C GLY A 34 4.89 -9.43 -1.46
N VAL A 35 6.02 -9.85 -0.87
CA VAL A 35 6.04 -10.71 0.31
C VAL A 35 6.63 -9.93 1.47
N SER A 36 5.95 -9.95 2.61
CA SER A 36 6.37 -9.29 3.84
C SER A 36 6.48 -10.31 4.95
N ARG A 37 7.63 -10.34 5.62
CA ARG A 37 7.91 -11.21 6.78
C ARG A 37 8.52 -10.38 7.90
N ILE A 38 8.31 -10.83 9.14
CA ILE A 38 9.01 -10.23 10.29
C ILE A 38 10.50 -10.52 10.16
N THR A 39 11.33 -9.47 10.13
CA THR A 39 12.79 -9.61 9.92
C THR A 39 13.51 -10.05 11.18
N LYS A 40 13.04 -9.62 12.36
CA LYS A 40 13.64 -9.95 13.66
C LYS A 40 12.54 -10.34 14.65
N LYS A 41 12.61 -11.57 15.14
CA LYS A 41 11.83 -12.03 16.29
C LYS A 41 12.59 -11.68 17.57
N TYR A 42 11.89 -11.53 18.68
CA TYR A 42 12.55 -11.38 19.98
C TYR A 42 13.04 -12.74 20.45
N ASP A 43 14.26 -12.81 20.97
CA ASP A 43 14.79 -14.02 21.58
C ASP A 43 14.16 -14.15 22.96
N VAL A 44 13.11 -14.98 23.04
CA VAL A 44 12.42 -15.30 24.29
C VAL A 44 12.82 -16.69 24.75
N LEU A 45 12.91 -16.88 26.06
CA LEU A 45 13.21 -18.18 26.65
C LEU A 45 12.15 -19.19 26.22
N SER A 46 12.59 -20.39 25.85
CA SER A 46 11.72 -21.55 25.71
C SER A 46 11.15 -21.98 27.07
N ALA A 47 10.09 -22.79 27.07
CA ALA A 47 9.49 -23.27 28.31
C ALA A 47 10.48 -24.02 29.21
N GLN A 48 11.44 -24.74 28.62
CA GLN A 48 12.45 -25.50 29.35
C GLN A 48 13.51 -24.58 29.98
N GLU A 49 13.95 -23.57 29.24
CA GLU A 49 14.89 -22.56 29.76
C GLU A 49 14.26 -21.69 30.84
N PHE A 50 12.95 -21.40 30.73
CA PHE A 50 12.21 -20.67 31.76
C PHE A 50 12.14 -21.44 33.08
N VAL A 51 11.88 -22.75 33.03
CA VAL A 51 11.90 -23.62 34.23
C VAL A 51 13.32 -23.72 34.80
N ALA A 52 14.34 -23.87 33.96
CA ALA A 52 15.74 -23.89 34.39
C ALA A 52 16.20 -22.57 35.04
N ALA A 53 15.60 -21.44 34.66
CA ALA A 53 15.83 -20.12 35.26
C ALA A 53 15.03 -19.88 36.56
N GLY A 54 14.37 -20.91 37.11
CA GLY A 54 13.58 -20.81 38.36
C GLY A 54 12.11 -20.46 38.16
N GLY A 55 11.60 -20.49 36.92
CA GLY A 55 10.18 -20.29 36.60
C GLY A 55 9.30 -21.50 36.91
N ALA A 56 8.00 -21.27 37.08
CA ALA A 56 7.01 -22.32 37.29
C ALA A 56 6.84 -23.19 36.03
N ASN A 57 6.83 -24.52 36.21
CA ASN A 57 6.63 -25.45 35.11
C ASN A 57 5.14 -25.55 34.75
N GLN A 58 4.78 -24.94 33.62
CA GLN A 58 3.40 -24.90 33.10
C GLN A 58 3.10 -26.04 32.10
N HIS A 59 4.02 -26.98 31.88
CA HIS A 59 3.91 -28.12 30.95
C HIS A 59 3.47 -27.77 29.50
N ALA A 60 3.51 -26.49 29.12
CA ALA A 60 3.10 -25.97 27.82
C ALA A 60 4.21 -25.12 27.23
N SER A 61 4.57 -25.38 25.96
CA SER A 61 5.57 -24.63 25.21
C SER A 61 4.93 -24.06 23.95
N THR A 62 4.41 -22.84 24.05
CA THR A 62 3.72 -22.16 22.94
C THR A 62 4.57 -21.00 22.42
N ASP A 63 4.92 -21.03 21.13
CA ASP A 63 5.52 -19.86 20.46
C ASP A 63 4.43 -18.83 20.15
N TRP A 64 4.20 -17.93 21.10
CA TRP A 64 3.27 -16.82 20.96
C TRP A 64 3.61 -15.91 19.77
N GLN A 65 4.90 -15.73 19.42
CA GLN A 65 5.29 -14.89 18.28
C GLN A 65 4.83 -15.51 16.95
N SER A 66 4.89 -16.83 16.80
CA SER A 66 4.34 -17.52 15.62
C SER A 66 2.80 -17.47 15.53
N LEU A 67 2.13 -17.29 16.67
CA LEU A 67 0.67 -17.18 16.72
C LEU A 67 0.20 -15.80 16.27
N PHE A 68 0.89 -14.72 16.65
CA PHE A 68 0.53 -13.36 16.24
C PHE A 68 1.03 -13.00 14.84
N PHE A 69 2.23 -13.44 14.48
CA PHE A 69 2.85 -13.08 13.21
C PHE A 69 2.57 -14.11 12.10
N ARG A 70 2.54 -13.63 10.86
CA ARG A 70 2.44 -14.42 9.64
C ARG A 70 3.25 -13.77 8.52
N THR A 71 3.54 -14.55 7.48
CA THR A 71 3.99 -13.98 6.21
C THR A 71 2.80 -13.34 5.51
N GLY A 72 2.88 -12.03 5.29
CA GLY A 72 1.87 -11.26 4.56
C GLY A 72 2.19 -11.23 3.07
N VAL A 73 1.19 -11.49 2.23
CA VAL A 73 1.30 -11.32 0.77
C VAL A 73 0.52 -10.07 0.35
N THR A 74 1.09 -9.31 -0.56
CA THR A 74 0.47 -8.13 -1.16
C THR A 74 0.26 -8.36 -2.64
N HIS A 75 -0.93 -8.04 -3.13
CA HIS A 75 -1.28 -8.05 -4.54
C HIS A 75 -1.75 -6.65 -4.93
N GLN A 76 -1.22 -6.15 -6.04
CA GLN A 76 -1.66 -4.90 -6.64
C GLN A 76 -1.91 -5.11 -8.12
N HIS A 77 -3.03 -4.55 -8.60
CA HIS A 77 -3.43 -4.56 -10.00
C HIS A 77 -3.90 -3.15 -10.34
N ASN A 78 -3.28 -2.53 -11.35
CA ASN A 78 -3.71 -1.23 -11.85
C ASN A 78 -3.92 -1.33 -13.34
N ILE A 79 -5.12 -0.99 -13.80
CA ILE A 79 -5.48 -0.86 -15.20
C ILE A 79 -5.73 0.61 -15.46
N ALA A 80 -5.18 1.15 -16.54
CA ALA A 80 -5.48 2.49 -16.98
C ALA A 80 -5.62 2.53 -18.50
N TYR A 81 -6.56 3.33 -18.97
CA TYR A 81 -6.78 3.57 -20.39
C TYR A 81 -6.83 5.07 -20.64
N GLY A 82 -6.10 5.56 -21.62
CA GLY A 82 -6.13 6.99 -21.93
C GLY A 82 -5.57 7.32 -23.30
N GLY A 83 -6.09 8.39 -23.88
CA GLY A 83 -5.70 8.91 -25.19
C GLY A 83 -5.93 10.41 -25.23
N GLY A 84 -5.32 11.08 -26.19
CA GLY A 84 -5.49 12.52 -26.33
C GLY A 84 -4.80 13.08 -27.55
N ASP A 85 -5.40 14.10 -28.14
CA ASP A 85 -4.90 14.84 -29.29
C ASP A 85 -4.67 16.32 -28.92
N GLU A 86 -4.51 17.18 -29.91
CA GLU A 86 -4.27 18.61 -29.72
C GLU A 86 -5.47 19.35 -29.10
N THR A 87 -6.68 18.79 -29.24
CA THR A 87 -7.95 19.38 -28.82
C THR A 87 -8.41 18.91 -27.44
N GLY A 88 -7.94 17.75 -26.99
CA GLY A 88 -8.26 17.25 -25.65
C GLY A 88 -7.61 15.92 -25.29
N ASP A 89 -7.65 15.62 -24.00
CA ASP A 89 -7.15 14.38 -23.44
C ASP A 89 -8.17 13.74 -22.50
N TYR A 90 -8.11 12.42 -22.38
CA TYR A 90 -8.87 11.65 -21.40
C TYR A 90 -8.03 10.51 -20.85
N ARG A 91 -8.26 10.17 -19.58
CA ARG A 91 -7.67 9.03 -18.90
C ARG A 91 -8.62 8.47 -17.85
N PHE A 92 -8.81 7.17 -17.91
CA PHE A 92 -9.49 6.36 -16.91
C PHE A 92 -8.47 5.45 -16.22
N SER A 93 -8.63 5.22 -14.93
CA SER A 93 -7.79 4.30 -14.17
C SER A 93 -8.60 3.56 -13.12
N PHE A 94 -8.32 2.27 -12.98
CA PHE A 94 -8.85 1.41 -11.94
C PHE A 94 -7.70 0.70 -11.23
N GLY A 95 -7.73 0.69 -9.90
CA GLY A 95 -6.73 0.06 -9.06
C GLY A 95 -7.37 -0.85 -8.03
N TYR A 96 -6.81 -2.06 -7.88
CA TYR A 96 -7.08 -2.97 -6.79
C TYR A 96 -5.80 -3.21 -6.01
N PHE A 97 -5.88 -3.02 -4.69
CA PHE A 97 -4.78 -3.23 -3.77
C PHE A 97 -5.25 -4.09 -2.62
N ASN A 98 -4.51 -5.16 -2.33
CA ASN A 98 -4.78 -6.04 -1.22
C ASN A 98 -3.46 -6.40 -0.54
N GLN A 99 -3.24 -5.86 0.65
CA GLN A 99 -2.06 -6.11 1.47
C GLN A 99 -2.46 -6.85 2.73
N GLN A 100 -1.94 -8.05 2.91
CA GLN A 100 -2.01 -8.74 4.18
C GLN A 100 -0.90 -8.23 5.10
N GLY A 101 -1.26 -7.85 6.32
CA GLY A 101 -0.29 -7.46 7.34
C GLY A 101 0.45 -8.66 7.91
N ILE A 102 1.65 -8.39 8.44
CA ILE A 102 2.47 -9.39 9.15
C ILE A 102 1.83 -9.82 10.47
N LEU A 103 0.92 -9.02 11.05
CA LEU A 103 0.06 -9.49 12.14
C LEU A 103 -1.16 -10.20 11.55
N LYS A 104 -1.51 -11.37 12.10
CA LYS A 104 -2.78 -12.03 11.79
C LYS A 104 -3.94 -11.07 12.09
N ASN A 105 -4.98 -11.15 11.27
CA ASN A 105 -6.14 -10.26 11.30
C ASN A 105 -5.88 -8.77 11.01
N SER A 106 -4.69 -8.41 10.53
CA SER A 106 -4.42 -7.08 9.98
C SER A 106 -4.23 -7.14 8.46
N GLY A 107 -4.70 -6.11 7.77
CA GLY A 107 -4.56 -5.96 6.32
C GLY A 107 -5.34 -4.76 5.80
N VAL A 108 -4.99 -4.32 4.61
CA VAL A 108 -5.65 -3.20 3.92
C VAL A 108 -6.09 -3.68 2.54
N LYS A 109 -7.36 -3.43 2.22
CA LYS A 109 -7.90 -3.59 0.87
C LYS A 109 -8.39 -2.24 0.37
N ARG A 110 -7.99 -1.86 -0.83
CA ARG A 110 -8.37 -0.59 -1.46
C ARG A 110 -8.76 -0.83 -2.90
N TYR A 111 -9.91 -0.27 -3.26
CA TYR A 111 -10.33 -0.11 -4.64
C TYR A 111 -10.22 1.37 -4.98
N SER A 112 -9.72 1.68 -6.16
CA SER A 112 -9.52 3.06 -6.59
C SER A 112 -9.99 3.21 -8.02
N PHE A 113 -10.76 4.27 -8.24
CA PHE A 113 -11.20 4.67 -9.57
C PHE A 113 -10.76 6.11 -9.78
N GLY A 114 -10.29 6.41 -10.98
CA GLY A 114 -9.89 7.75 -11.38
C GLY A 114 -10.32 8.03 -12.80
N TYR A 115 -10.83 9.23 -13.01
CA TYR A 115 -11.10 9.80 -14.32
C TYR A 115 -10.53 11.20 -14.38
N ASN A 116 -9.84 11.51 -15.48
CA ASN A 116 -9.34 12.84 -15.76
C ASN A 116 -9.54 13.12 -17.26
N GLY A 117 -10.10 14.27 -17.61
CA GLY A 117 -10.23 14.69 -19.00
C GLY A 117 -10.17 16.21 -19.12
N SER A 118 -9.58 16.68 -20.22
CA SER A 118 -9.51 18.10 -20.52
C SER A 118 -9.80 18.34 -22.00
N LYS A 119 -10.47 19.45 -22.32
CA LYS A 119 -10.83 19.83 -23.68
C LYS A 119 -10.54 21.31 -23.87
N LYS A 120 -9.85 21.67 -24.94
CA LYS A 120 -9.64 23.05 -25.36
C LYS A 120 -10.72 23.42 -26.38
N PHE A 121 -11.28 24.62 -26.24
CA PHE A 121 -12.38 25.11 -27.07
C PHE A 121 -11.98 26.28 -28.00
N LEU A 122 -10.68 26.49 -28.20
CA LEU A 122 -10.10 27.53 -29.04
C LEU A 122 -8.96 26.94 -29.88
#